data_AF-A0A2S8FZD2-F1
#
_entry.id   AF-A0A2S8FZD2-F1
#
_cell.length_a   1.000
_cell.length_b   1.000
_cell.length_c   1.000
_cell.angle_alpha   90.00
_cell.angle_beta   90.00
_cell.angle_gamma   90.00
#
_symmetry.space_group_name_H-M   'P 1'
#
loop_
_entity.id
_entity.type
_entity.pdbx_description
1 polymer ?
#
loop_
_entity_poly.entity_id
_entity_poly.type
_entity_poly.pdbx_seq_one_letter_code
_entity_poly.pdbx_strand_id
1 'polypeptide(L)'
;MHGIHILHGIIHDKWENHIDEHVDELANLLGLDRDILDFSTFSLEMVEGRILSRWSNKSFQEQQESLFSPLLAYAGEIVRRSVCGEWLIIEDKNTGTLEPWIVDEYRRRYDIIRLVHPFMDDLNSLCLKARVEVTPKLPQK
;
A
#
# COMPACT_ATOMS: atom_id res chain seq x y z
N MET A 1 18.25 3.97 -9.23
CA MET A 1 17.18 4.96 -9.53
C MET A 1 16.05 4.29 -10.32
N HIS A 2 15.38 3.28 -9.77
CA HIS A 2 14.27 2.59 -10.47
C HIS A 2 12.91 2.69 -9.75
N GLY A 3 12.84 3.24 -8.53
CA GLY A 3 11.59 3.28 -7.76
C GLY A 3 10.68 4.50 -8.01
N ILE A 4 11.18 5.56 -8.66
CA ILE A 4 10.43 6.83 -8.83
C ILE A 4 9.37 6.73 -9.97
N HIS A 5 9.55 5.81 -10.92
CA HIS A 5 8.65 5.70 -12.08
C HIS A 5 7.27 5.11 -11.76
N ILE A 6 7.16 4.24 -10.76
CA ILE A 6 5.90 3.56 -10.43
C ILE A 6 4.88 4.53 -9.83
N LEU A 7 5.31 5.59 -9.16
CA LEU A 7 4.37 6.52 -8.51
C LEU A 7 3.75 7.53 -9.49
N HIS A 8 4.38 7.75 -10.64
CA HIS A 8 3.99 8.84 -11.54
C HIS A 8 2.63 8.54 -12.18
N GLY A 9 1.60 9.28 -11.75
CA GLY A 9 0.24 9.13 -12.24
C GLY A 9 -0.61 8.05 -11.55
N ILE A 10 -0.03 7.26 -10.64
CA ILE A 10 -0.81 6.31 -9.83
C ILE A 10 -1.52 7.03 -8.68
N ILE A 11 -0.81 7.92 -7.99
CA ILE A 11 -1.38 8.75 -6.93
C ILE A 11 -1.73 10.11 -7.54
N HIS A 12 -2.99 10.49 -7.41
CA HIS A 12 -3.55 11.74 -7.94
C HIS A 12 -4.21 12.56 -6.84
N ASP A 13 -4.65 13.78 -7.18
CA ASP A 13 -5.43 14.61 -6.25
C ASP A 13 -6.65 13.82 -5.78
N LYS A 14 -6.93 13.86 -4.47
CA LYS A 14 -8.06 13.17 -3.82
C LYS A 14 -8.05 11.64 -3.93
N TRP A 15 -6.92 11.02 -4.24
CA TRP A 15 -6.77 9.56 -4.28
C TRP A 15 -7.30 8.87 -3.01
N GLU A 16 -7.10 9.50 -1.85
CA GLU A 16 -7.59 9.05 -0.54
C GLU A 16 -9.12 9.00 -0.40
N ASN A 17 -9.88 9.63 -1.30
CA ASN A 17 -11.34 9.54 -1.30
C ASN A 17 -11.84 8.23 -1.95
N HIS A 18 -10.94 7.47 -2.57
CA HIS A 18 -11.25 6.25 -3.33
C HIS A 18 -10.67 4.99 -2.66
N ILE A 19 -10.34 5.05 -1.37
CA ILE A 19 -9.75 3.92 -0.64
C ILE A 19 -10.63 2.68 -0.71
N ASP A 20 -11.95 2.80 -0.53
CA ASP A 20 -12.85 1.64 -0.61
C ASP A 20 -12.87 1.03 -2.02
N GLU A 21 -12.85 1.86 -3.06
CA GLU A 21 -12.80 1.41 -4.46
C GLU A 21 -11.49 0.67 -4.76
N HIS A 22 -10.37 1.15 -4.22
CA HIS A 22 -9.07 0.47 -4.32
C HIS A 22 -9.06 -0.87 -3.59
N VAL A 23 -9.74 -0.98 -2.45
CA VAL A 23 -9.84 -2.26 -1.73
C VAL A 23 -10.74 -3.25 -2.48
N ASP A 24 -11.82 -2.76 -3.10
CA ASP A 24 -12.66 -3.57 -3.99
C ASP A 24 -11.88 -4.05 -5.22
N GLU A 25 -11.05 -3.18 -5.81
CA GLU A 25 -10.15 -3.54 -6.91
C GLU A 25 -9.14 -4.62 -6.48
N LEU A 26 -8.56 -4.51 -5.27
CA LEU A 26 -7.65 -5.53 -4.73
C LEU A 26 -8.35 -6.90 -4.63
N ALA A 27 -9.57 -6.92 -4.10
CA ALA A 27 -10.37 -8.13 -3.99
C ALA A 27 -10.61 -8.76 -5.38
N ASN A 28 -10.99 -7.94 -6.37
CA ASN A 28 -11.23 -8.38 -7.74
C ASN A 28 -9.97 -8.93 -8.42
N LEU A 29 -8.84 -8.24 -8.32
CA LEU A 29 -7.56 -8.66 -8.92
C LEU A 29 -7.08 -10.01 -8.36
N LEU A 30 -7.31 -10.24 -7.06
CA LEU A 30 -6.89 -11.46 -6.37
C LEU A 30 -7.93 -12.58 -6.40
N GLY A 31 -9.16 -12.29 -6.85
CA GLY A 31 -10.28 -13.23 -6.78
C GLY A 31 -10.63 -13.60 -5.35
N LEU A 32 -10.64 -12.60 -4.46
CA LEU A 32 -11.06 -12.72 -3.07
C LEU A 32 -12.45 -12.12 -2.88
N ASP A 33 -13.23 -12.67 -1.96
CA ASP A 33 -14.46 -12.02 -1.51
C ASP A 33 -14.11 -10.76 -0.73
N ARG A 34 -14.81 -9.66 -0.98
CA ARG A 34 -14.54 -8.35 -0.36
C ARG A 34 -14.57 -8.40 1.18
N ASP A 35 -15.44 -9.22 1.75
CA ASP A 35 -15.60 -9.38 3.20
C ASP A 35 -14.37 -10.00 3.89
N ILE A 36 -13.48 -10.65 3.12
CA ILE A 36 -12.21 -11.17 3.63
C ILE A 36 -11.25 -10.02 3.97
N LEU A 37 -11.37 -8.89 3.28
CA LEU A 37 -10.51 -7.72 3.42
C LEU A 37 -11.00 -6.81 4.57
N ASP A 38 -10.83 -7.31 5.80
CA ASP A 38 -11.30 -6.68 7.05
C ASP A 38 -10.31 -5.70 7.68
N PHE A 39 -9.21 -5.38 6.99
CA PHE A 39 -8.13 -4.51 7.48
C PHE A 39 -7.41 -5.05 8.73
N SER A 40 -7.43 -6.37 8.94
CA SER A 40 -6.55 -7.03 9.90
C SER A 40 -5.21 -7.43 9.27
N THR A 41 -4.20 -7.68 10.11
CA THR A 41 -2.95 -8.27 9.63
C THR A 41 -3.14 -9.70 9.15
N PHE A 42 -4.18 -10.41 9.62
CA PHE A 42 -4.52 -11.75 9.16
C PHE A 42 -5.05 -11.75 7.73
N SER A 43 -5.93 -10.83 7.37
CA SER A 43 -6.39 -10.69 5.98
C SER A 43 -5.31 -10.17 5.04
N LEU A 44 -4.33 -9.41 5.55
CA LEU A 44 -3.12 -9.10 4.80
C LEU A 44 -2.29 -10.35 4.49
N GLU A 45 -2.17 -11.33 5.40
CA GLU A 45 -1.52 -12.62 5.09
C GLU A 45 -2.25 -13.38 3.99
N MET A 46 -3.59 -13.30 3.96
CA MET A 46 -4.38 -13.90 2.89
C MET A 46 -4.11 -13.23 1.54
N VAL A 47 -4.02 -11.89 1.51
CA VAL A 47 -3.62 -11.12 0.33
C VAL A 47 -2.23 -11.55 -0.15
N GLU A 48 -1.24 -11.60 0.75
CA GLU A 48 0.12 -12.04 0.44
C GLU A 48 0.16 -13.46 -0.13
N GLY A 49 -0.52 -14.40 0.54
CA GLY A 49 -0.61 -15.78 0.09
C GLY A 49 -1.25 -15.92 -1.29
N ARG A 50 -2.28 -15.11 -1.60
CA ARG A 50 -2.89 -15.10 -2.93
C ARG A 50 -1.94 -14.60 -4.00
N ILE A 51 -1.23 -13.51 -3.75
CA ILE A 51 -0.24 -12.99 -4.69
C ILE A 51 0.83 -14.05 -4.99
N LEU A 52 1.43 -14.65 -3.94
CA LEU A 52 2.47 -15.67 -4.09
C LEU A 52 1.96 -16.94 -4.80
N SER A 53 0.69 -17.30 -4.61
CA SER A 53 0.09 -18.47 -5.26
C SER A 53 -0.23 -18.24 -6.75
N ARG A 54 -0.45 -16.98 -7.14
CA ARG A 54 -0.97 -16.63 -8.46
C ARG A 54 0.12 -16.25 -9.45
N TRP A 55 1.20 -15.63 -8.97
CA TRP A 55 2.25 -15.11 -9.84
C TRP A 55 3.64 -15.56 -9.42
N SER A 56 4.43 -15.93 -10.43
CA SER A 56 5.89 -15.96 -10.30
C SER A 56 6.45 -14.53 -10.31
N ASN A 57 7.71 -14.36 -9.87
CA ASN A 57 8.39 -13.07 -9.92
C ASN A 57 8.34 -12.41 -11.30
N LYS A 58 8.54 -13.18 -12.36
CA LYS A 58 8.51 -12.66 -13.73
C LYS A 58 7.13 -12.16 -14.14
N SER A 59 6.09 -12.95 -13.90
CA SER A 59 4.70 -12.59 -14.24
C SER A 59 4.13 -11.51 -13.33
N PHE A 60 4.66 -11.37 -12.11
CA PHE A 60 4.22 -10.34 -11.17
C PHE A 60 4.63 -8.94 -11.60
N GLN A 61 5.79 -8.79 -12.24
CA GLN A 61 6.23 -7.51 -12.81
C GLN A 61 5.21 -6.96 -13.83
N GLU A 62 4.50 -7.82 -14.55
CA GLU A 62 3.44 -7.41 -15.48
C GLU A 62 2.16 -6.93 -14.78
N GLN A 63 2.02 -7.22 -13.48
CA GLN A 63 0.86 -6.82 -12.65
C GLN A 63 1.21 -5.69 -11.67
N GLN A 64 2.45 -5.21 -11.69
CA GLN A 64 2.95 -4.27 -10.69
C GLN A 64 2.14 -2.97 -10.67
N GLU A 65 1.86 -2.40 -11.84
CA GLU A 65 1.10 -1.15 -11.98
C GLU A 65 -0.34 -1.27 -11.46
N SER A 66 -1.04 -2.37 -11.78
CA SER A 66 -2.42 -2.60 -11.37
C SER A 66 -2.55 -2.97 -9.89
N LEU A 67 -1.55 -3.64 -9.31
CA LEU A 67 -1.58 -4.03 -7.89
C LEU A 67 -1.06 -2.93 -6.95
N PHE A 68 -0.25 -2.00 -7.44
CA PHE A 68 0.41 -1.00 -6.58
C PHE A 68 -0.60 -0.20 -5.76
N SER A 69 -1.54 0.48 -6.43
CA SER A 69 -2.50 1.38 -5.80
C SER A 69 -3.46 0.63 -4.85
N PRO A 70 -4.12 -0.47 -5.29
CA PRO A 70 -4.99 -1.27 -4.42
C PRO A 70 -4.28 -1.82 -3.18
N LEU A 71 -3.05 -2.30 -3.33
CA LEU A 71 -2.30 -2.88 -2.21
C LEU A 71 -1.81 -1.79 -1.25
N LEU A 72 -1.39 -0.64 -1.77
CA LEU A 72 -1.00 0.51 -0.96
C LEU A 72 -2.17 1.05 -0.14
N ALA A 73 -3.35 1.19 -0.73
CA ALA A 73 -4.58 1.57 -0.03
C ALA A 73 -4.88 0.60 1.11
N TYR A 74 -4.87 -0.71 0.83
CA TYR A 74 -5.17 -1.72 1.82
C TYR A 74 -4.16 -1.74 2.99
N ALA A 75 -2.86 -1.79 2.69
CA ALA A 75 -1.82 -1.80 3.71
C ALA A 75 -1.79 -0.49 4.51
N GLY A 76 -1.99 0.65 3.84
CA GLY A 76 -2.07 1.96 4.46
C GLY A 76 -3.27 2.10 5.40
N GLU A 77 -4.43 1.51 5.07
CA GLU A 77 -5.59 1.50 5.97
C GLU A 77 -5.34 0.76 7.27
N ILE A 78 -4.63 -0.37 7.22
CA ILE A 78 -4.26 -1.12 8.42
C ILE A 78 -3.40 -0.22 9.34
N VAL A 79 -2.43 0.49 8.77
CA VAL A 79 -1.60 1.45 9.50
C VAL A 79 -2.45 2.61 10.04
N ARG A 80 -3.28 3.24 9.21
CA ARG A 80 -4.14 4.36 9.58
C ARG A 80 -5.02 4.02 10.79
N ARG A 81 -5.70 2.88 10.74
CA ARG A 81 -6.56 2.40 11.83
C ARG A 81 -5.75 2.14 13.11
N SER A 82 -4.54 1.61 12.99
CA SER A 82 -3.69 1.30 14.15
C SER A 82 -3.19 2.54 14.91
N VAL A 83 -3.03 3.68 14.22
CA VAL A 83 -2.55 4.94 14.81
C VAL A 83 -3.65 5.99 14.98
N CYS A 84 -4.92 5.62 14.73
CA CYS A 84 -6.05 6.55 14.67
C CYS A 84 -5.77 7.77 13.77
N GLY A 85 -5.12 7.52 12.63
CA GLY A 85 -4.65 8.56 11.73
C GLY A 85 -5.61 8.92 10.61
N GLU A 86 -5.12 9.83 9.77
CA GLU A 86 -5.77 10.34 8.56
C GLU A 86 -4.81 10.21 7.38
N TRP A 87 -5.37 10.07 6.18
CA TRP A 87 -4.58 10.17 4.95
C TRP A 87 -4.18 11.61 4.70
N LEU A 88 -2.95 11.81 4.23
CA LEU A 88 -2.43 13.08 3.78
C LEU A 88 -1.67 12.88 2.47
N ILE A 89 -2.11 13.54 1.41
CA ILE A 89 -1.38 13.57 0.15
C ILE A 89 -0.45 14.79 0.16
N ILE A 90 0.83 14.57 -0.10
CA ILE A 90 1.85 15.62 -0.16
C ILE A 90 2.56 15.54 -1.51
N GLU A 91 2.76 16.70 -2.15
CA GLU A 91 3.61 16.78 -3.33
C GLU A 91 5.09 16.84 -2.91
N ASP A 92 5.90 15.90 -3.41
CA ASP A 92 7.36 16.00 -3.34
C ASP A 92 7.82 17.14 -4.27
N LYS A 93 8.44 18.16 -3.69
CA LYS A 93 8.86 19.38 -4.40
C LYS A 93 9.95 19.16 -5.44
N ASN A 94 10.72 18.09 -5.34
CA ASN A 94 11.80 17.76 -6.27
C ASN A 94 11.28 16.99 -7.49
N THR A 95 10.28 16.13 -7.29
CA THR A 95 9.77 15.25 -8.36
C THR A 95 8.41 15.69 -8.90
N GLY A 96 7.70 16.58 -8.21
CA GLY A 96 6.30 16.94 -8.50
C GLY A 96 5.32 15.79 -8.33
N THR A 97 5.74 14.71 -7.66
CA THR A 97 4.93 13.50 -7.50
C THR A 97 4.12 13.59 -6.22
N LEU A 98 2.86 13.18 -6.28
CA LEU A 98 2.01 13.08 -5.10
C LEU A 98 2.33 11.79 -4.33
N GLU A 99 2.56 11.94 -3.03
CA GLU A 99 2.87 10.84 -2.13
C GLU A 99 1.80 10.76 -1.03
N PRO A 100 1.23 9.58 -0.78
CA PRO A 100 0.31 9.38 0.31
C PRO A 100 1.08 9.11 1.61
N TRP A 101 0.59 9.69 2.68
CA TRP A 101 1.11 9.54 4.04
C TRP A 101 -0.05 9.24 4.97
N ILE A 102 0.23 8.55 6.07
CA ILE A 102 -0.65 8.55 7.24
C ILE A 102 -0.12 9.55 8.25
N VAL A 103 -1.01 10.34 8.82
CA VAL A 103 -0.69 11.31 9.88
C VAL A 103 -1.58 11.05 11.07
N ASP A 104 -1.00 10.97 12.26
CA ASP A 104 -1.76 10.80 13.50
C ASP A 104 -2.11 12.13 14.18
N GLU A 105 -2.82 12.05 15.31
CA GLU A 105 -3.22 13.21 16.12
C GLU A 105 -2.05 14.09 16.58
N TYR A 106 -0.83 13.53 16.66
CA TYR A 106 0.40 14.23 17.04
C TYR A 106 1.17 14.80 15.85
N ARG A 107 0.57 14.81 14.65
CA ARG A 107 1.21 15.24 13.38
C ARG A 107 2.42 14.39 12.98
N ARG A 108 2.57 13.19 13.55
CA ARG A 108 3.63 12.26 13.17
C ARG A 108 3.26 11.63 11.83
N ARG A 109 4.24 11.53 10.93
CA ARG A 109 4.01 11.05 9.56
C ARG A 109 4.53 9.63 9.38
N TYR A 110 3.79 8.84 8.62
CA TYR A 110 4.13 7.46 8.32
C TYR A 110 4.16 7.28 6.80
N ASP A 111 5.34 6.93 6.30
CA ASP A 111 5.60 6.66 4.89
C ASP A 111 5.07 5.27 4.54
N ILE A 112 3.94 5.27 3.83
CA ILE A 112 3.25 4.04 3.43
C ILE A 112 3.70 3.53 2.07
N ILE A 113 4.27 4.35 1.20
CA ILE A 113 4.88 3.88 -0.07
C ILE A 113 5.94 2.83 0.24
N ARG A 114 6.76 3.05 1.28
CA ARG A 114 7.80 2.09 1.72
C ARG A 114 7.28 0.77 2.26
N LEU A 115 5.98 0.66 2.54
CA LEU A 115 5.36 -0.63 2.86
C LEU A 115 5.40 -1.51 1.62
N VAL A 116 4.92 -0.98 0.50
CA VAL A 116 4.58 -1.74 -0.71
C VAL A 116 5.68 -1.73 -1.76
N HIS A 117 6.42 -0.63 -1.89
CA HIS A 117 7.43 -0.46 -2.94
C HIS A 117 8.48 -1.60 -2.99
N PRO A 118 9.08 -2.06 -1.88
CA PRO A 118 10.09 -3.12 -1.96
C PRO A 118 9.53 -4.48 -2.39
N PHE A 119 8.27 -4.73 -2.07
CA PHE A 119 7.56 -5.93 -2.51
C PHE A 119 7.24 -5.86 -4.02
N MET A 120 6.94 -4.68 -4.52
CA MET A 120 6.63 -4.47 -5.93
C MET A 120 7.85 -4.77 -6.81
N ASP A 121 9.06 -4.46 -6.33
CA ASP A 121 10.30 -4.73 -7.06
C ASP A 121 10.71 -6.23 -7.04
N ASP A 122 10.36 -6.97 -5.98
CA ASP A 122 10.70 -8.40 -5.82
C ASP A 122 9.70 -9.11 -4.89
N LEU A 123 8.98 -10.12 -5.40
CA LEU A 123 8.08 -10.94 -4.57
C LEU A 123 8.82 -11.64 -3.42
N ASN A 124 10.11 -11.92 -3.56
CA ASN A 124 10.88 -12.52 -2.46
C ASN A 124 11.07 -11.55 -1.29
N SER A 125 10.87 -10.24 -1.52
CA SER A 125 10.85 -9.22 -0.50
C SER A 125 9.47 -9.03 0.14
N LEU A 126 8.50 -9.91 -0.16
CA LEU A 126 7.16 -9.86 0.42
C LEU A 126 7.20 -10.12 1.92
N CYS A 127 6.94 -9.06 2.69
CA CYS A 127 6.83 -9.07 4.14
C CYS A 127 5.95 -7.90 4.62
N LEU A 128 4.87 -7.61 3.88
CA LEU A 128 3.95 -6.50 4.15
C LEU A 128 3.40 -6.58 5.57
N LYS A 129 3.05 -7.77 6.06
CA LYS A 129 2.63 -7.93 7.47
C LYS A 129 3.65 -7.35 8.43
N ALA A 130 4.90 -7.79 8.34
CA ALA A 130 5.95 -7.34 9.24
C ALA A 130 6.17 -5.82 9.13
N ARG A 131 6.09 -5.26 7.91
CA ARG A 131 6.22 -3.81 7.68
C ARG A 131 5.05 -3.04 8.30
N VAL A 132 3.82 -3.49 8.08
CA VAL A 132 2.59 -2.88 8.63
C VAL A 132 2.57 -2.93 10.15
N GLU A 133 3.08 -4.00 10.78
CA GLU A 133 3.18 -4.10 12.25
C GLU A 133 4.27 -3.21 12.87
N VAL A 134 5.29 -2.83 12.08
CA VAL A 134 6.43 -2.04 12.54
C VAL A 134 6.24 -0.55 12.28
N THR A 135 5.65 -0.16 11.15
CA THR A 135 5.47 1.24 10.75
C THR A 135 4.82 2.12 11.83
N PRO A 136 3.74 1.69 12.53
CA PRO A 136 3.13 2.46 13.62
C PRO A 136 4.10 2.83 14.75
N LYS A 137 5.19 2.06 14.92
CA LYS A 137 6.21 2.23 15.96
C LYS A 137 7.36 3.14 15.52
N LEU A 138 7.45 3.48 14.24
CA LEU A 138 8.55 4.23 13.63
C LEU A 138 8.02 5.48 12.89
N PRO A 139 7.43 6.46 13.60
CA PRO A 139 7.02 7.72 12.99
C PRO A 139 8.23 8.45 12.39
N GLN A 140 8.05 9.02 11.21
CA GLN A 140 9.03 9.95 10.63
C GLN A 140 8.88 11.33 11.27
N LYS A 141 10.02 11.98 11.50
CA LYS A 141 10.12 13.33 12.09
C LYS A 141 9.98 14.41 11.03
#